data_AF-A0A7C1AI71-F1
#
_entry.id   AF-A0A7C1AI71-F1
#
_cell.length_a   1.000
_cell.length_b   1.000
_cell.length_c   1.000
_cell.angle_alpha   90.00
_cell.angle_beta   90.00
_cell.angle_gamma   90.00
#
_symmetry.space_group_name_H-M   'P 1'
#
loop_
_entity.id
_entity.type
_entity.pdbx_description
1 polymer ?
#
loop_
_entity_poly.entity_id
_entity_poly.type
_entity_poly.pdbx_seq_one_letter_code
_entity_poly.pdbx_strand_id
1 'polypeptide(L)' 'MYDWDDAKREWTLETRGLDFADMDRFDWESALVANDGRADYGEVRFVAIGLLDG' A
#
# COMPACT_ATOMS: atom_id res chain seq x y z
N MET A 1 5.36 -1.97 -12.64
CA MET A 1 5.39 -0.51 -12.49
C MET A 1 4.13 -0.13 -11.75
N TYR A 2 4.30 0.41 -10.55
CA TYR A 2 3.18 0.91 -9.75
C TYR A 2 2.90 2.37 -10.14
N ASP A 3 1.67 2.79 -9.93
CA ASP A 3 1.23 4.16 -10.14
C ASP A 3 0.61 4.67 -8.85
N TRP A 4 0.88 5.92 -8.51
CA TRP A 4 0.35 6.58 -7.33
C TRP A 4 0.30 8.09 -7.53
N ASP A 5 -0.54 8.74 -6.74
CA ASP A 5 -0.54 10.19 -6.61
C ASP A 5 0.66 10.66 -5.76
N ASP A 6 1.45 11.58 -6.30
CA ASP A 6 2.68 12.07 -5.64
C ASP A 6 2.38 12.82 -4.33
N ALA A 7 1.29 13.58 -4.25
CA ALA A 7 0.93 14.30 -3.03
C ALA A 7 0.55 13.32 -1.91
N LYS A 8 -0.12 12.21 -2.25
CA LYS A 8 -0.43 11.14 -1.29
C LYS A 8 0.84 10.39 -0.84
N ARG A 9 1.79 10.17 -1.75
CA ARG A 9 3.09 9.57 -1.43
C ARG A 9 3.86 10.46 -0.45
N GLU A 10 4.01 11.75 -0.76
CA GLU A 10 4.72 12.72 0.08
C GLU A 10 4.10 12.79 1.48
N TRP A 11 2.78 12.95 1.57
CA TRP A 11 2.08 12.97 2.85
C TRP A 11 2.28 11.67 3.66
N THR A 12 2.28 10.51 3.00
CA THR A 12 2.50 9.22 3.69
C THR A 12 3.93 9.08 4.18
N LEU A 13 4.91 9.54 3.40
CA LEU A 13 6.31 9.58 3.80
C LEU A 13 6.50 10.47 5.03
N GLU A 14 5.95 11.68 5.01
CA GLU A 14 6.08 12.62 6.13
C GLU A 14 5.37 12.15 7.41
N THR A 15 4.15 11.61 7.27
CA THR A 15 3.31 11.29 8.43
C THR A 15 3.49 9.88 8.96
N ARG A 16 3.96 8.94 8.13
CA ARG A 16 4.11 7.52 8.49
C ARG A 16 5.51 6.97 8.31
N GLY A 17 6.43 7.73 7.71
CA GLY A 17 7.80 7.29 7.45
C GLY A 17 7.90 6.16 6.41
N LEU A 18 6.88 6.01 5.55
CA LEU A 18 6.81 4.96 4.54
C LEU A 18 6.75 5.56 3.15
N ASP A 19 7.64 5.09 2.26
CA ASP A 19 7.65 5.50 0.86
C ASP A 19 6.94 4.45 -0.01
N PHE A 20 6.09 4.87 -0.95
CA PHE A 20 5.46 3.97 -1.92
C PHE A 20 6.47 3.37 -2.90
N ALA A 21 7.61 4.04 -3.11
CA ALA A 21 8.70 3.49 -3.90
C ALA A 21 9.25 2.17 -3.32
N ASP A 22 8.98 1.88 -2.05
CA ASP A 22 9.42 0.66 -1.37
C ASP A 22 8.52 -0.56 -1.64
N MET A 23 7.48 -0.43 -2.46
CA MET A 23 6.59 -1.54 -2.82
C MET A 23 7.31 -2.73 -3.45
N ASP A 24 8.48 -2.53 -4.08
CA ASP A 24 9.31 -3.62 -4.61
C ASP A 24 10.04 -4.41 -3.51
N ARG A 25 10.19 -3.83 -2.32
CA ARG A 25 10.83 -4.45 -1.14
C ARG A 25 9.81 -5.08 -0.18
N PHE A 26 8.53 -4.88 -0.45
CA PHE A 26 7.45 -5.52 0.27
C PHE A 26 7.36 -6.99 -0.15
N ASP A 27 7.33 -7.89 0.82
CA ASP A 27 7.17 -9.32 0.55
C ASP A 27 5.72 -9.64 0.20
N TRP A 28 5.42 -9.60 -1.10
CA TRP A 28 4.13 -9.96 -1.65
C TRP A 28 3.81 -11.45 -1.59
N GLU A 29 4.81 -12.32 -1.51
CA GLU A 29 4.62 -13.77 -1.54
C GLU A 29 3.98 -14.25 -0.23
N SER A 30 4.42 -13.71 0.91
CA SER A 30 3.85 -14.03 2.23
C SER A 30 2.71 -13.11 2.67
N ALA A 31 2.42 -12.04 1.91
CA ALA A 31 1.43 -11.05 2.29
C ALA A 31 0.01 -11.62 2.39
N LEU A 32 -0.72 -11.18 3.42
CA LEU A 32 -2.16 -11.36 3.53
C LEU A 32 -2.86 -10.27 2.73
N VAL A 33 -3.57 -10.66 1.68
CA VAL A 33 -4.34 -9.74 0.82
C VAL A 33 -5.83 -10.02 0.94
N ALA A 34 -6.62 -8.99 1.19
CA ALA A 34 -8.07 -9.10 1.33
C ALA A 34 -8.81 -7.92 0.69
N ASN A 35 -10.07 -8.14 0.31
CA ASN A 35 -10.95 -7.08 -0.17
C ASN A 35 -11.24 -6.08 0.96
N ASP A 36 -11.15 -4.78 0.66
CA ASP A 36 -11.48 -3.71 1.59
C ASP A 36 -12.96 -3.35 1.53
N GLY A 37 -13.77 -4.10 2.29
CA GLY A 37 -15.21 -3.87 2.41
C GLY A 37 -15.61 -2.82 3.47
N ARG A 38 -14.69 -1.99 3.96
CA ARG A 38 -14.99 -1.05 5.07
C ARG A 38 -15.93 0.08 4.69
N ALA A 39 -15.98 0.45 3.41
CA ALA A 39 -16.89 1.45 2.86
C ALA A 39 -17.18 1.17 1.38
N ASP A 40 -18.26 1.73 0.86
CA ASP A 40 -18.52 1.76 -0.58
C ASP A 40 -17.70 2.89 -1.22
N TYR A 41 -16.59 2.52 -1.84
CA TYR A 41 -15.68 3.45 -2.49
C TYR A 41 -16.02 3.70 -3.98
N GLY A 42 -17.10 3.10 -4.49
CA GLY A 42 -17.43 3.13 -5.92
C GLY A 42 -16.50 2.29 -6.81
N GLU A 43 -15.57 1.55 -6.19
CA GLU A 43 -14.61 0.66 -6.83
C GLU A 43 -14.18 -0.47 -5.88
N VAL A 44 -13.62 -1.55 -6.43
CA VAL A 44 -13.05 -2.65 -5.65
C VAL A 44 -11.69 -2.24 -5.11
N ARG A 45 -11.52 -2.27 -3.79
CA ARG A 45 -10.24 -2.01 -3.11
C ARG A 45 -9.71 -3.24 -2.39
N PHE A 46 -8.40 -3.30 -2.22
CA PHE A 46 -7.71 -4.35 -1.48
C PHE A 46 -6.79 -3.75 -0.42
N VAL A 47 -6.63 -4.46 0.70
CA VAL A 47 -5.59 -4.21 1.69
C VAL A 47 -4.61 -5.38 1.66
N ALA A 48 -3.32 -5.07 1.69
CA ALA A 48 -2.23 -6.03 1.87
C ALA A 48 -1.53 -5.77 3.21
N ILE A 49 -1.22 -6.84 3.94
CA ILE A 49 -0.43 -6.82 5.19
C ILE A 49 0.70 -7.81 5.02
N GLY A 50 1.94 -7.35 5.18
CA GLY A 50 3.14 -8.16 4.95
C GLY A 50 4.37 -7.48 5.50
N LEU A 51 5.52 -8.11 5.30
CA LEU A 51 6.82 -7.60 5.74
C LEU A 51 7.39 -6.62 4.70
N LEU A 52 8.11 -5.62 5.21
CA LEU A 52 8.94 -4.73 4.42
C LEU A 52 10.39 -4.98 4.84
N ASP A 53 11.27 -5.30 3.88
CA ASP A 53 12.66 -5.72 4.13
C ASP A 53 12.79 -6.97 5.02
N GLY A 54 11.86 -7.94 4.88
CA GLY A 54 11.81 -9.19 5.63
C GLY A 54 12.87 -10.22 5.22
#